data_AF-A0A7Y4KM17-F1
#
_entry.id   AF-A0A7Y4KM17-F1
#
_cell.length_a   1.000
_cell.length_b   1.000
_cell.length_c   1.000
_cell.angle_alpha   90.00
_cell.angle_beta   90.00
_cell.angle_gamma   90.00
#
_symmetry.space_group_name_H-M   'P 1'
#
loop_
_entity.id
_entity.type
_entity.pdbx_description
1 polymer ?
#
loop_
_entity_poly.entity_id
_entity_poly.type
_entity_poly.pdbx_seq_one_letter_code
_entity_poly.pdbx_strand_id
1 'polypeptide(L)'
;MRIARILTVAALLAGGSALAKRNDTVELRTPRTTVRANVDAQGLHGPDLQLQMTDTALKGQAFQQPVDLKLSDQRIQGTVNQEPVDLSVRERPEVVEMAGTFAGQPSSLTLSPDELTGTVGPCGYNLIIERDRKHYRGTRACGEQRDNDVFVAIPQSLEKQSPSGRMAALSVLLSHP
;
A
#
# COMPACT_ATOMS: atom_id res chain seq x y z
N MET A 1 -71.03 -12.22 -18.34
CA MET A 1 -70.33 -11.47 -17.26
C MET A 1 -69.24 -12.35 -16.67
N ARG A 2 -68.11 -11.73 -16.33
CA ARG A 2 -66.93 -12.23 -15.58
C ARG A 2 -65.88 -13.05 -16.34
N ILE A 3 -64.86 -12.27 -16.72
CA ILE A 3 -63.53 -12.63 -17.20
C ILE A 3 -62.72 -13.14 -15.99
N ALA A 4 -61.94 -14.21 -16.17
CA ALA A 4 -60.83 -14.53 -15.27
C ALA A 4 -59.61 -14.97 -16.11
N ARG A 5 -58.71 -14.01 -16.35
CA ARG A 5 -57.37 -14.25 -16.88
C ARG A 5 -56.48 -14.63 -15.70
N ILE A 6 -55.91 -15.84 -15.72
CA ILE A 6 -54.86 -16.23 -14.79
C ILE A 6 -53.53 -16.04 -15.52
N LEU A 7 -52.80 -15.01 -15.13
CA LEU A 7 -51.41 -14.75 -15.52
C LEU A 7 -50.50 -15.57 -14.60
N THR A 8 -49.86 -16.61 -15.13
CA THR A 8 -48.76 -17.31 -14.48
C THR A 8 -47.46 -16.55 -14.76
N VAL A 9 -46.92 -15.90 -13.73
CA VAL A 9 -45.55 -15.37 -13.70
C VAL A 9 -44.77 -16.28 -12.75
N ALA A 10 -43.71 -16.93 -13.23
CA ALA A 10 -42.74 -17.60 -12.38
C ALA A 10 -41.33 -17.15 -12.77
N ALA A 11 -40.69 -16.53 -11.79
CA ALA A 11 -39.45 -15.76 -11.86
C ALA A 11 -38.22 -16.58 -12.29
N LEU A 12 -37.46 -16.02 -13.22
CA LEU A 12 -36.05 -16.34 -13.42
C LEU A 12 -35.25 -15.75 -12.26
N LEU A 13 -34.87 -16.58 -11.29
CA LEU A 13 -33.83 -16.25 -10.31
C LEU A 13 -32.48 -16.29 -11.04
N ALA A 14 -32.12 -15.19 -11.69
CA ALA A 14 -30.74 -14.93 -12.08
C ALA A 14 -29.95 -14.73 -10.78
N GLY A 15 -29.35 -15.83 -10.29
CA GLY A 15 -28.33 -15.79 -9.26
C GLY A 15 -27.10 -15.08 -9.81
N GLY A 16 -27.13 -13.75 -9.81
CA GLY A 16 -25.94 -12.94 -9.98
C GLY A 16 -25.04 -13.21 -8.78
N SER A 17 -24.01 -14.02 -8.97
CA SER A 17 -22.89 -14.10 -8.05
C SER A 17 -22.35 -12.70 -7.90
N ALA A 18 -22.75 -11.99 -6.85
CA ALA A 18 -22.05 -10.80 -6.41
C ALA A 18 -20.64 -11.26 -6.04
N LEU A 19 -19.73 -11.21 -7.01
CA LEU A 19 -18.30 -11.25 -6.78
C LEU A 19 -18.04 -10.10 -5.82
N ALA A 20 -17.97 -10.40 -4.53
CA ALA A 20 -17.53 -9.47 -3.52
C ALA A 20 -16.19 -8.94 -4.01
N LYS A 21 -16.18 -7.67 -4.45
CA LYS A 21 -14.98 -6.98 -4.91
C LYS A 21 -13.97 -7.14 -3.80
N ARG A 22 -12.92 -7.94 -4.03
CA ARG A 22 -11.85 -8.15 -3.06
C ARG A 22 -11.35 -6.75 -2.71
N ASN A 23 -11.39 -6.38 -1.43
CA ASN A 23 -10.92 -5.06 -0.99
C ASN A 23 -9.41 -5.03 -1.23
N ASP A 24 -9.03 -4.46 -2.37
CA ASP A 24 -7.66 -4.32 -2.84
C ASP A 24 -7.11 -3.03 -2.25
N THR A 25 -7.03 -2.97 -0.92
CA THR A 25 -6.75 -1.74 -0.18
C THR A 25 -5.44 -1.90 0.57
N VAL A 26 -4.52 -0.95 0.36
CA VAL A 26 -3.37 -0.78 1.24
C VAL A 26 -3.77 0.11 2.41
N GLU A 27 -3.37 -0.28 3.61
CA GLU A 27 -3.74 0.43 4.83
C GLU A 27 -2.55 0.54 5.79
N LEU A 28 -2.34 1.73 6.33
CA LEU A 28 -1.55 1.98 7.52
C LEU A 28 -2.50 2.53 8.58
N ARG A 29 -2.60 1.84 9.71
CA ARG A 29 -3.40 2.29 10.84
C ARG A 29 -2.55 2.36 12.10
N THR A 30 -2.62 3.49 12.76
CA THR A 30 -1.98 3.77 14.05
C THR A 30 -3.05 4.23 15.04
N PRO A 31 -2.73 4.43 16.33
CA PRO A 31 -3.67 4.97 17.30
C PRO A 31 -4.21 6.37 16.94
N ARG A 32 -3.50 7.15 16.11
CA ARG A 32 -3.84 8.54 15.79
C ARG A 32 -4.36 8.76 14.38
N THR A 33 -3.99 7.90 13.43
CA THR A 33 -4.31 8.10 12.01
C THR A 33 -4.57 6.78 11.31
N THR A 34 -5.36 6.84 10.24
CA THR A 34 -5.61 5.71 9.34
C THR A 34 -5.50 6.22 7.92
N VAL A 35 -4.46 5.77 7.24
CA VAL A 35 -4.22 6.04 5.83
C VAL A 35 -4.64 4.80 5.04
N ARG A 36 -5.48 4.98 4.04
CA ARG A 36 -5.96 3.90 3.17
C ARG A 36 -6.06 4.33 1.73
N ALA A 37 -5.71 3.43 0.82
CA ALA A 37 -5.88 3.63 -0.60
C ALA A 37 -6.26 2.33 -1.29
N ASN A 38 -7.21 2.41 -2.22
CA ASN A 38 -7.47 1.32 -3.15
C ASN A 38 -6.30 1.23 -4.12
N VAL A 39 -5.88 0.00 -4.40
CA VAL A 39 -4.84 -0.33 -5.36
C VAL A 39 -5.54 -0.94 -6.57
N ASP A 40 -5.30 -0.37 -7.75
CA ASP A 40 -5.77 -0.90 -9.02
C ASP A 40 -4.68 -0.83 -10.09
N ALA A 41 -5.06 -1.01 -11.36
CA ALA A 41 -4.11 -1.01 -12.47
C ALA A 41 -3.51 0.38 -12.76
N GLN A 42 -4.13 1.46 -12.26
CA GLN A 42 -3.66 2.82 -12.48
C GLN A 42 -2.81 3.32 -11.32
N GLY A 43 -2.99 2.79 -10.11
CA GLY A 43 -2.13 3.06 -8.96
C GLY A 43 -2.87 3.00 -7.63
N LEU A 44 -2.58 3.97 -6.76
CA LEU A 44 -3.13 4.07 -5.41
C LEU A 44 -4.07 5.27 -5.31
N HIS A 45 -5.30 5.00 -4.86
CA HIS A 45 -6.38 5.98 -4.83
C HIS A 45 -7.09 6.00 -3.46
N GLY A 46 -6.95 7.10 -2.74
CA GLY A 46 -7.53 7.34 -1.42
C GLY A 46 -7.50 8.82 -1.05
N PRO A 47 -8.09 9.21 0.09
CA PRO A 47 -8.15 10.61 0.52
C PRO A 47 -6.78 11.26 0.69
N ASP A 48 -5.80 10.50 1.19
CA ASP A 48 -4.45 10.98 1.45
C ASP A 48 -3.45 10.61 0.34
N LEU A 49 -3.84 9.71 -0.57
CA LEU A 49 -2.95 9.15 -1.59
C LEU A 49 -3.64 9.18 -2.96
N GLN A 50 -3.09 9.96 -3.88
CA GLN A 50 -3.52 9.99 -5.27
C GLN A 50 -2.28 9.79 -6.14
N LEU A 51 -1.88 8.53 -6.31
CA LEU A 51 -0.65 8.14 -6.97
C LEU A 51 -0.96 7.29 -8.20
N GLN A 52 -0.40 7.67 -9.34
CA GLN A 52 -0.34 6.86 -10.54
C GLN A 52 0.92 6.00 -10.49
N MET A 53 0.76 4.70 -10.73
CA MET A 53 1.84 3.74 -10.74
C MET A 53 1.92 3.08 -12.12
N THR A 54 3.13 3.03 -12.66
CA THR A 54 3.47 2.33 -13.89
C THR A 54 4.72 1.50 -13.62
N ASP A 55 5.13 0.68 -14.59
CA ASP A 55 6.35 -0.13 -14.47
C ASP A 55 7.62 0.71 -14.23
N THR A 56 7.62 1.99 -14.61
CA THR A 56 8.80 2.87 -14.59
C THR A 56 8.64 4.11 -13.71
N ALA A 57 7.48 4.32 -13.09
CA ALA A 57 7.24 5.53 -12.31
C ALA A 57 6.13 5.38 -11.27
N LEU A 58 6.27 6.12 -10.17
CA LEU A 58 5.22 6.40 -9.19
C LEU A 58 5.11 7.92 -9.03
N LYS A 59 3.98 8.50 -9.43
CA LYS A 59 3.80 9.97 -9.48
C LYS A 59 2.44 10.40 -8.95
N GLY A 60 2.35 11.61 -8.44
CA GLY A 60 1.08 12.22 -8.03
C GLY A 60 1.21 12.96 -6.72
N GLN A 61 0.28 12.70 -5.79
CA GLN A 61 0.27 13.33 -4.47
C GLN A 61 0.10 12.30 -3.36
N ALA A 62 0.85 12.51 -2.28
CA ALA A 62 0.69 11.79 -1.02
C ALA A 62 0.74 12.80 0.12
N PHE A 63 -0.23 12.78 1.03
CA PHE A 63 -0.34 13.72 2.15
C PHE A 63 -0.25 15.19 1.71
N GLN A 64 -0.88 15.53 0.58
CA GLN A 64 -0.83 16.86 -0.06
C GLN A 64 0.57 17.28 -0.54
N GLN A 65 1.54 16.36 -0.56
CA GLN A 65 2.89 16.58 -1.06
C GLN A 65 3.08 15.93 -2.43
N PRO A 66 3.79 16.59 -3.36
CA PRO A 66 4.06 16.02 -4.68
C PRO A 66 5.03 14.83 -4.55
N VAL A 67 4.73 13.77 -5.30
CA VAL A 67 5.57 12.59 -5.47
C VAL A 67 5.94 12.47 -6.95
N ASP A 68 7.23 12.40 -7.27
CA ASP A 68 7.72 12.06 -8.61
C ASP A 68 8.91 11.13 -8.48
N LEU A 69 8.65 9.83 -8.64
CA LEU A 69 9.64 8.77 -8.53
C LEU A 69 9.74 8.03 -9.87
N LYS A 70 10.97 7.77 -10.28
CA LYS A 70 11.35 6.85 -11.35
C LYS A 70 11.71 5.51 -10.74
N LEU A 71 11.23 4.45 -11.38
CA LEU A 71 11.43 3.07 -10.96
C LEU A 71 12.28 2.37 -12.01
N SER A 72 13.28 1.64 -11.54
CA SER A 72 14.02 0.63 -12.31
C SER A 72 14.16 -0.63 -11.47
N ASP A 73 14.60 -1.73 -12.07
CA ASP A 73 14.62 -3.07 -11.43
C ASP A 73 15.23 -3.08 -10.02
N GLN A 74 16.25 -2.25 -9.78
CA GLN A 74 17.00 -2.23 -8.52
C GLN A 74 17.16 -0.83 -7.93
N ARG A 75 16.38 0.16 -8.41
CA ARG A 75 16.52 1.54 -7.94
C ARG A 75 15.21 2.31 -7.97
N ILE A 76 15.03 3.18 -6.99
CA ILE A 76 13.95 4.17 -6.91
C ILE A 76 14.63 5.54 -6.78
N GLN A 77 14.37 6.46 -7.71
CA GLN A 77 14.99 7.79 -7.69
C GLN A 77 13.98 8.88 -7.97
N GLY A 78 14.17 10.07 -7.40
CA GLY A 78 13.32 11.22 -7.71
C GLY A 78 13.13 12.11 -6.48
N THR A 79 11.90 12.54 -6.25
CA THR A 79 11.59 13.43 -5.14
C THR A 79 10.25 13.13 -4.48
N VAL A 80 10.17 13.43 -3.19
CA VAL A 80 8.93 13.57 -2.41
C VAL A 80 9.00 14.92 -1.73
N ASN A 81 8.02 15.79 -1.98
CA ASN A 81 8.03 17.16 -1.47
C ASN A 81 9.34 17.94 -1.76
N GLN A 82 9.89 17.78 -2.98
CA GLN A 82 11.18 18.35 -3.40
C GLN A 82 12.43 17.77 -2.71
N GLU A 83 12.26 16.92 -1.71
CA GLU A 83 13.36 16.23 -1.05
C GLU A 83 13.80 15.00 -1.86
N PRO A 84 15.11 14.73 -1.94
CA PRO A 84 15.63 13.68 -2.79
C PRO A 84 15.24 12.29 -2.28
N VAL A 85 14.91 11.41 -3.23
CA VAL A 85 14.82 9.96 -3.05
C VAL A 85 15.87 9.31 -3.91
N ASP A 86 16.67 8.45 -3.28
CA ASP A 86 17.58 7.54 -3.96
C ASP A 86 17.72 6.26 -3.13
N LEU A 87 17.01 5.21 -3.53
CA LEU A 87 16.99 3.92 -2.86
C LEU A 87 17.48 2.84 -3.81
N SER A 88 18.33 1.96 -3.29
CA SER A 88 18.68 0.70 -3.95
C SER A 88 17.72 -0.38 -3.48
N VAL A 89 17.21 -1.20 -4.41
CA VAL A 89 16.27 -2.28 -4.13
C VAL A 89 16.93 -3.62 -4.43
N ARG A 90 16.79 -4.58 -3.52
CA ARG A 90 17.32 -5.94 -3.65
C ARG A 90 16.20 -6.93 -3.37
N GLU A 91 15.96 -7.82 -4.33
CA GLU A 91 15.04 -8.94 -4.15
C GLU A 91 15.83 -10.23 -3.93
N ARG A 92 15.41 -11.00 -2.94
CA ARG A 92 15.79 -12.38 -2.67
C ARG A 92 14.50 -13.22 -2.60
N PRO A 93 14.59 -14.55 -2.58
CA PRO A 93 13.39 -15.37 -2.42
C PRO A 93 12.52 -14.86 -1.25
N GLU A 94 11.30 -14.43 -1.57
CA GLU A 94 10.27 -13.90 -0.67
C GLU A 94 10.62 -12.61 0.09
N VAL A 95 11.84 -12.09 -0.02
CA VAL A 95 12.30 -10.92 0.73
C VAL A 95 12.67 -9.80 -0.22
N VAL A 96 12.13 -8.60 0.00
CA VAL A 96 12.56 -7.38 -0.68
C VAL A 96 13.11 -6.40 0.33
N GLU A 97 14.31 -5.91 0.05
CA GLU A 97 14.98 -4.90 0.84
C GLU A 97 15.17 -3.64 0.02
N MET A 98 15.09 -2.50 0.69
CA MET A 98 15.58 -1.24 0.15
C MET A 98 16.52 -0.56 1.13
N ALA A 99 17.47 0.22 0.62
CA ALA A 99 18.34 1.06 1.42
C ALA A 99 18.80 2.29 0.65
N GLY A 100 18.97 3.42 1.34
CA GLY A 100 19.47 4.67 0.76
C GLY A 100 18.86 5.89 1.44
N THR A 101 18.40 6.84 0.64
CA THR A 101 17.77 8.08 1.09
C THR A 101 16.34 8.14 0.61
N PHE A 102 15.40 8.42 1.51
CA PHE A 102 14.01 8.71 1.18
C PHE A 102 13.60 10.05 1.78
N ALA A 103 13.12 10.97 0.95
CA ALA A 103 12.74 12.32 1.33
C ALA A 103 13.83 13.02 2.19
N GLY A 104 15.08 12.95 1.73
CA GLY A 104 16.23 13.57 2.40
C GLY A 104 16.74 12.86 3.65
N GLN A 105 16.12 11.74 4.07
CA GLN A 105 16.49 11.00 5.29
C GLN A 105 17.06 9.62 4.97
N PRO A 106 18.06 9.13 5.72
CA PRO A 106 18.49 7.73 5.63
C PRO A 106 17.32 6.78 5.87
N SER A 107 17.17 5.77 5.02
CA SER A 107 16.07 4.82 5.08
C SER A 107 16.54 3.44 4.66
N SER A 108 16.02 2.42 5.35
CA SER A 108 16.23 1.02 5.00
C SER A 108 15.01 0.22 5.44
N LEU A 109 14.35 -0.50 4.54
CA LEU A 109 13.16 -1.27 4.87
C LEU A 109 13.31 -2.68 4.31
N THR A 110 12.97 -3.66 5.12
CA THR A 110 12.88 -5.07 4.75
C THR A 110 11.43 -5.51 4.84
N LEU A 111 10.92 -6.06 3.75
CA LEU A 111 9.63 -6.71 3.66
C LEU A 111 9.82 -8.20 3.38
N SER A 112 9.27 -9.04 4.24
CA SER A 112 9.17 -10.48 4.06
C SER A 112 7.75 -10.95 4.37
N PRO A 113 7.39 -12.24 4.13
CA PRO A 113 6.09 -12.77 4.51
C PRO A 113 5.85 -12.77 6.02
N ASP A 114 6.91 -12.64 6.82
CA ASP A 114 6.87 -12.78 8.28
C ASP A 114 7.06 -11.44 9.02
N GLU A 115 7.74 -10.47 8.39
CA GLU A 115 8.05 -9.19 9.03
C GLU A 115 8.09 -8.01 8.04
N LEU A 116 7.80 -6.82 8.57
CA LEU A 116 8.05 -5.53 7.96
C LEU A 116 8.85 -4.68 8.95
N THR A 117 10.13 -4.50 8.68
CA THR A 117 11.07 -3.93 9.65
C THR A 117 12.03 -2.93 9.00
N GLY A 118 12.41 -1.90 9.75
CA GLY A 118 13.38 -0.89 9.31
C GLY A 118 12.86 0.54 9.45
N THR A 119 13.37 1.45 8.63
CA THR A 119 13.09 2.89 8.67
C THR A 119 12.71 3.41 7.29
N VAL A 120 11.75 4.34 7.28
CA VAL A 120 11.36 5.13 6.12
C VAL A 120 11.17 6.57 6.56
N GLY A 121 11.97 7.48 6.01
CA GLY A 121 11.95 8.87 6.45
C GLY A 121 12.25 8.98 7.95
N PRO A 122 11.43 9.71 8.74
CA PRO A 122 11.59 9.83 10.19
C PRO A 122 11.05 8.63 10.98
N CYS A 123 10.45 7.64 10.32
CA CYS A 123 9.67 6.58 10.96
C CYS A 123 10.37 5.23 10.93
N GLY A 124 10.59 4.64 12.10
CA GLY A 124 11.01 3.26 12.30
C GLY A 124 9.84 2.33 12.55
N TYR A 125 9.94 1.09 12.07
CA TYR A 125 8.92 0.05 12.12
C TYR A 125 9.52 -1.27 12.58
N ASN A 126 8.78 -1.98 13.43
CA ASN A 126 9.05 -3.37 13.77
C ASN A 126 7.69 -4.09 13.85
N LEU A 127 7.25 -4.63 12.71
CA LEU A 127 5.95 -5.29 12.57
C LEU A 127 6.14 -6.75 12.19
N ILE A 128 5.33 -7.62 12.78
CA ILE A 128 5.32 -9.06 12.54
C ILE A 128 3.97 -9.42 11.91
N ILE A 129 3.99 -10.37 10.97
CA ILE A 129 2.76 -10.87 10.37
C ILE A 129 1.84 -11.50 11.43
N GLU A 130 0.55 -11.17 11.36
CA GLU A 130 -0.45 -11.78 12.22
C GLU A 130 -0.79 -13.21 11.79
N ARG A 131 -1.43 -13.96 12.70
CA ARG A 131 -1.77 -15.38 12.44
C ARG A 131 -2.66 -15.59 11.21
N ASP A 132 -3.38 -14.56 10.78
CA ASP A 132 -4.24 -14.62 9.59
C ASP A 132 -3.47 -14.47 8.27
N ARG A 133 -2.16 -14.17 8.33
CA ARG A 133 -1.25 -13.97 7.18
C ARG A 133 -1.73 -12.88 6.21
N LYS A 134 -2.46 -11.88 6.69
CA LYS A 134 -3.02 -10.80 5.85
C LYS A 134 -2.49 -9.41 6.21
N HIS A 135 -2.00 -9.24 7.42
CA HIS A 135 -1.57 -7.95 7.91
C HIS A 135 -0.45 -8.10 8.93
N TYR A 136 0.36 -7.06 9.03
CA TYR A 136 1.42 -6.94 10.00
C TYR A 136 0.93 -6.11 11.18
N ARG A 137 1.40 -6.45 12.38
CA ARG A 137 1.17 -5.66 13.59
C ARG A 137 2.45 -5.51 14.40
N GLY A 138 2.61 -4.38 15.07
CA GLY A 138 3.74 -4.16 15.95
C GLY A 138 3.91 -2.70 16.34
N THR A 139 5.16 -2.26 16.38
CA THR A 139 5.52 -0.93 16.87
C THR A 139 6.02 -0.02 15.76
N ARG A 140 5.85 1.29 16.00
CA ARG A 140 6.34 2.36 15.14
C ARG A 140 6.88 3.49 16.01
N ALA A 141 7.98 4.08 15.59
CA ALA A 141 8.55 5.27 16.21
C ALA A 141 8.85 6.33 15.15
N CYS A 142 8.22 7.49 15.23
CA CYS A 142 8.46 8.62 14.32
C CYS A 142 8.94 9.82 15.14
N GLY A 143 10.24 10.09 15.12
CA GLY A 143 10.83 11.05 16.07
C GLY A 143 10.52 10.65 17.53
N GLU A 144 9.90 11.56 18.29
CA GLU A 144 9.52 11.31 19.70
C GLU A 144 8.24 10.48 19.86
N GLN A 145 7.47 10.34 18.78
CA GLN A 145 6.18 9.66 18.80
C GLN A 145 6.37 8.14 18.76
N ARG A 146 5.77 7.42 19.72
CA ARG A 146 5.84 5.96 19.82
C ARG A 146 4.44 5.35 19.79
N ASP A 147 4.24 4.38 18.92
CA ASP A 147 3.02 3.59 18.78
C ASP A 147 3.32 2.12 19.03
N ASN A 148 2.51 1.48 19.88
CA ASN A 148 2.63 0.06 20.19
C ASN A 148 1.56 -0.81 19.52
N ASP A 149 0.66 -0.19 18.74
CA ASP A 149 -0.40 -0.89 18.01
C ASP A 149 -0.53 -0.33 16.60
N VAL A 150 0.48 -0.59 15.78
CA VAL A 150 0.48 -0.23 14.36
C VAL A 150 0.09 -1.44 13.52
N PHE A 151 -0.80 -1.20 12.58
CA PHE A 151 -1.34 -2.18 11.64
C PHE A 151 -0.97 -1.77 10.22
N VAL A 152 -0.47 -2.72 9.43
CA VAL A 152 -0.21 -2.53 8.00
C VAL A 152 -0.82 -3.69 7.22
N ALA A 153 -1.68 -3.38 6.26
CA ALA A 153 -2.20 -4.35 5.29
C ALA A 153 -1.66 -4.03 3.90
N ILE A 154 -1.07 -5.04 3.25
CA ILE A 154 -0.51 -4.96 1.91
C ILE A 154 -1.37 -5.87 1.02
N PRO A 155 -2.08 -5.31 0.02
CA PRO A 155 -2.97 -6.12 -0.79
C PRO A 155 -2.20 -6.87 -1.89
N GLN A 156 -2.78 -7.97 -2.38
CA GLN A 156 -2.14 -8.84 -3.36
C GLN A 156 -1.82 -8.11 -4.69
N SER A 157 -2.57 -7.08 -5.06
CA SER A 157 -2.26 -6.25 -6.24
C SER A 157 -0.91 -5.56 -6.13
N LEU A 158 -0.54 -5.10 -4.93
CA LEU A 158 0.75 -4.47 -4.68
C LEU A 158 1.87 -5.51 -4.63
N GLU A 159 1.57 -6.73 -4.17
CA GLU A 159 2.52 -7.86 -4.22
C GLU A 159 2.88 -8.29 -5.63
N LYS A 160 1.99 -8.06 -6.61
CA LYS A 160 2.20 -8.37 -8.03
C LYS A 160 2.98 -7.30 -8.78
N GLN A 161 3.22 -6.15 -8.18
CA GLN A 161 4.04 -5.10 -8.78
C GLN A 161 5.51 -5.50 -8.78
N SER A 162 6.32 -4.78 -9.56
CA SER A 162 7.77 -4.91 -9.47
C SER A 162 8.25 -4.63 -8.04
N PRO A 163 9.38 -5.23 -7.60
CA PRO A 163 9.93 -4.97 -6.27
C PRO A 163 10.09 -3.48 -5.99
N SER A 164 10.60 -2.72 -6.96
CA SER A 164 10.75 -1.27 -6.84
C SER A 164 9.41 -0.53 -6.75
N GLY A 165 8.39 -0.92 -7.52
CA GLY A 165 7.05 -0.34 -7.42
C GLY A 165 6.40 -0.57 -6.07
N ARG A 166 6.46 -1.81 -5.57
CA ARG A 166 6.00 -2.18 -4.23
C ARG A 166 6.72 -1.39 -3.14
N MET A 167 8.05 -1.34 -3.16
CA MET A 167 8.83 -0.62 -2.16
C MET A 167 8.65 0.90 -2.24
N ALA A 168 8.46 1.47 -3.43
CA ALA A 168 8.15 2.89 -3.58
C ALA A 168 6.79 3.25 -2.96
N ALA A 169 5.75 2.48 -3.25
CA ALA A 169 4.42 2.69 -2.68
C ALA A 169 4.41 2.54 -1.15
N LEU A 170 5.07 1.51 -0.63
CA LEU A 170 5.21 1.32 0.82
C LEU A 170 6.02 2.43 1.47
N SER A 171 7.10 2.90 0.83
CA SER A 171 7.88 4.01 1.37
C SER A 171 7.04 5.27 1.51
N VAL A 172 6.24 5.60 0.49
CA VAL A 172 5.35 6.75 0.54
C VAL A 172 4.30 6.58 1.65
N LEU A 173 3.64 5.42 1.75
CA LEU A 173 2.66 5.16 2.80
C LEU A 173 3.26 5.29 4.22
N LEU A 174 4.42 4.67 4.42
CA LEU A 174 5.08 4.53 5.72
C LEU A 174 5.88 5.78 6.14
N SER A 175 6.06 6.76 5.25
CA SER A 175 6.69 8.03 5.61
C SER A 175 5.72 9.04 6.25
N HIS A 176 4.42 8.73 6.31
CA HIS A 176 3.48 9.56 7.06
C HIS A 176 3.97 9.70 8.52
N PRO A 177 3.95 10.89 9.14
CA PRO A 177 4.30 11.09 10.56
C PRO A 177 3.29 10.53 11.57
#